data_AF-A0A7V3A150-F1
#
_entry.id   AF-A0A7V3A150-F1
#
_cell.length_a   1.000
_cell.length_b   1.000
_cell.length_c   1.000
_cell.angle_alpha   90.00
_cell.angle_beta   90.00
_cell.angle_gamma   90.00
#
_symmetry.space_group_name_H-M   'P 1'
#
loop_
_entity.id
_entity.type
_entity.pdbx_description
1 polymer ?
#
loop_
_entity_poly.entity_id
_entity_poly.type
_entity_poly.pdbx_seq_one_letter_code
_entity_poly.pdbx_strand_id
1 'polypeptide(L)' 'MFHPSFCPNPTCSYHTRPAQDSPPRQLPFVRIGSYYTQVVGPVPRYRCNACGKTFGERTFQLDYYTKRSLSYPSL' A
#
# COMPACT_ATOMS: atom_id res chain seq x y z
N MET A 1 -9.10 -7.93 -1.82
CA MET A 1 -9.14 -6.59 -1.19
C MET A 1 -7.74 -6.21 -0.77
N PHE A 2 -7.20 -5.10 -1.29
CA PHE A 2 -5.87 -4.62 -0.93
C PHE A 2 -5.86 -4.02 0.48
N HIS A 3 -4.96 -4.51 1.34
CA HIS A 3 -4.73 -3.98 2.68
C HIS A 3 -3.25 -3.57 2.80
N PRO A 4 -2.94 -2.27 2.90
CA PRO A 4 -1.57 -1.81 2.99
C PRO A 4 -0.92 -2.26 4.30
N SER A 5 0.22 -2.94 4.21
CA SER A 5 0.96 -3.46 5.37
C SER A 5 1.98 -2.50 5.97
N PHE A 6 2.31 -1.41 5.27
CA PHE A 6 3.22 -0.36 5.73
C PHE A 6 3.01 0.96 4.97
N CYS A 7 3.58 2.05 5.51
CA CYS A 7 3.56 3.37 4.88
C CYS A 7 4.70 3.47 3.85
N PRO A 8 4.43 3.86 2.60
CA PRO A 8 5.49 3.98 1.60
C PRO A 8 6.38 5.22 1.78
N ASN A 9 6.11 6.07 2.79
CA ASN A 9 6.98 7.19 3.11
C ASN A 9 8.15 6.70 3.98
N PRO A 10 9.42 6.74 3.51
CA PRO A 10 10.58 6.22 4.24
C PRO A 10 10.85 6.94 5.57
N THR A 11 10.37 8.16 5.75
CA THR A 11 10.53 8.92 7.00
C THR A 11 9.43 8.66 8.03
N CYS A 12 8.45 7.82 7.71
CA CYS A 12 7.33 7.52 8.61
C CYS A 12 7.66 6.38 9.58
N SER A 13 7.25 6.49 10.84
CA SER A 13 7.37 5.43 11.85
C SER A 13 6.58 4.14 11.53
N TYR A 14 5.74 4.17 10.50
CA TYR A 14 5.01 3.03 9.97
C TYR A 14 5.58 2.54 8.62
N HIS A 15 6.77 3.00 8.23
CA HIS A 15 7.44 2.54 7.01
C HIS A 15 7.89 1.08 7.09
N THR A 16 8.40 0.68 8.25
CA THR A 16 8.86 -0.68 8.48
C THR A 16 7.66 -1.59 8.70
N ARG A 17 7.63 -2.73 7.99
CA ARG A 17 6.65 -3.79 8.27
C ARG A 17 6.90 -4.38 9.67
N PRO A 18 5.86 -4.70 10.44
CA PRO A 18 6.04 -5.43 11.70
C PRO A 18 6.77 -6.75 11.42
N ALA A 19 7.67 -7.15 12.32
CA ALA A 19 8.26 -8.50 12.28
C ALA A 19 7.16 -9.55 12.53
N GLN A 20 7.34 -10.78 12.03
CA GLN A 20 6.34 -11.84 12.16
C GLN A 20 5.98 -12.13 13.64
N ASP A 21 6.94 -11.96 14.54
CA ASP A 21 6.77 -12.22 15.99
C ASP A 21 6.32 -10.98 16.78
N SER A 22 6.05 -9.85 16.11
CA SER A 22 5.63 -8.63 16.80
C SER A 22 4.10 -8.61 16.99
N PRO A 23 3.60 -8.07 18.13
CA PRO A 23 2.17 -7.96 18.37
C PRO A 23 1.50 -7.16 17.24
N PRO A 24 0.26 -7.52 16.85
CA PRO A 24 -0.42 -6.89 15.73
C PRO A 24 -0.55 -5.39 15.99
N ARG A 25 0.16 -4.60 15.18
CA ARG A 25 0.10 -3.13 15.25
C ARG A 25 -1.05 -2.65 14.38
N GLN A 26 -1.98 -1.90 14.97
CA GLN A 26 -3.00 -1.23 14.18
C GLN A 26 -2.35 -0.18 13.27
N LEU A 27 -2.54 -0.35 11.96
CA LEU A 27 -2.00 0.56 10.96
C LEU A 27 -2.93 1.78 10.83
N PRO A 28 -2.42 3.02 10.87
CA PRO A 28 -3.22 4.24 10.89
C PRO A 28 -3.65 4.63 9.48
N PHE A 29 -4.10 3.67 8.68
CA PHE A 29 -4.39 3.84 7.26
C PHE A 29 -5.90 3.89 7.04
N VAL A 30 -6.38 5.02 6.51
CA VAL A 30 -7.79 5.23 6.21
C VAL A 30 -8.02 5.29 4.72
N ARG A 31 -9.11 4.68 4.24
CA ARG A 31 -9.55 4.81 2.84
C ARG A 31 -10.14 6.21 2.67
N ILE A 32 -9.59 6.98 1.73
CA ILE A 32 -10.01 8.37 1.45
C ILE A 32 -10.76 8.53 0.13
N GLY A 33 -10.99 7.43 -0.59
CA GLY A 33 -11.73 7.42 -1.84
C GLY A 33 -11.21 6.40 -2.83
N SER A 34 -11.53 6.62 -4.10
CA SER A 34 -11.02 5.85 -5.24
C SER A 34 -10.99 6.72 -6.49
N TYR A 35 -10.14 6.36 -7.45
CA TYR A 35 -10.17 6.93 -8.79
C TYR A 35 -10.39 5.81 -9.81
N TYR A 36 -11.02 6.12 -10.94
CA TYR A 36 -11.30 5.13 -11.97
C TYR A 36 -10.14 5.04 -12.97
N THR A 37 -9.83 3.83 -13.42
CA THR A 37 -8.88 3.57 -14.51
C THR A 37 -9.54 2.70 -15.56
N GLN A 38 -9.19 2.90 -16.83
CA GLN A 38 -9.72 2.08 -17.93
C GLN A 38 -9.21 0.63 -17.89
N VAL A 39 -8.06 0.39 -17.26
CA VAL A 39 -7.39 -0.93 -17.28
C VAL A 39 -7.90 -1.85 -16.18
N VAL A 40 -8.04 -1.34 -14.95
CA VAL A 40 -8.38 -2.16 -13.77
C VAL A 40 -9.63 -1.66 -13.03
N GLY A 41 -10.32 -0.67 -13.59
CA GLY A 41 -11.49 -0.07 -12.96
C GLY A 41 -11.12 0.79 -11.73
N PRO A 42 -11.96 0.81 -10.68
CA PRO A 42 -11.79 1.69 -9.53
C PRO A 42 -10.60 1.26 -8.64
N VAL A 43 -9.65 2.16 -8.46
CA VAL A 43 -8.46 1.95 -7.61
C VAL A 43 -8.64 2.70 -6.29
N PRO A 44 -8.66 2.01 -5.14
CA PRO A 44 -8.75 2.64 -3.83
C PRO A 44 -7.55 3.55 -3.50
N ARG A 45 -7.84 4.65 -2.78
CA ARG A 45 -6.84 5.56 -2.22
C ARG A 45 -6.88 5.50 -0.71
N TYR A 46 -5.70 5.48 -0.10
CA TYR A 46 -5.50 5.47 1.34
C TYR A 46 -4.68 6.68 1.76
N ARG A 47 -4.83 7.08 3.02
CA ARG A 47 -4.00 8.08 3.69
C ARG A 47 -3.48 7.51 5.01
N CYS A 48 -2.20 7.72 5.28
CA CYS A 48 -1.63 7.48 6.60
C CYS A 48 -1.96 8.66 7.53
N ASN A 49 -2.66 8.41 8.63
CA ASN A 49 -2.95 9.45 9.63
C ASN A 49 -1.71 9.86 10.45
N ALA A 50 -0.62 9.08 10.44
CA ALA A 50 0.61 9.44 11.15
C ALA A 50 1.49 10.45 10.38
N CYS A 51 1.51 10.42 9.05
CA CYS A 51 2.38 11.30 8.24
C CYS A 51 1.67 12.03 7.09
N GLY A 52 0.36 11.80 6.90
CA GLY A 52 -0.43 12.41 5.84
C GLY A 52 -0.21 11.85 4.43
N LYS A 53 0.79 10.97 4.21
CA LYS A 53 1.08 10.40 2.88
C LYS A 53 -0.14 9.67 2.33
N THR A 54 -0.48 9.97 1.08
CA THR A 54 -1.50 9.22 0.33
C THR A 54 -0.87 8.21 -0.62
N PHE A 55 -1.51 7.05 -0.76
CA PHE A 55 -1.01 5.93 -1.57
C PHE A 55 -2.16 5.01 -2.01
N GLY A 56 -1.86 4.06 -2.89
CA GLY A 56 -2.80 3.04 -3.34
C GLY A 56 -2.08 1.71 -3.55
N GLU A 57 -2.80 0.71 -4.05
CA GLU A 57 -2.26 -0.64 -4.29
C GLU A 57 -1.01 -0.62 -5.19
N ARG A 58 -1.05 0.16 -6.27
CA ARG A 58 0.07 0.29 -7.23
C ARG A 58 1.35 0.83 -6.61
N THR A 59 1.27 1.54 -5.49
CA THR A 59 2.47 2.02 -4.77
C THR A 59 3.33 0.85 -4.28
N PHE A 60 2.76 -0.34 -4.13
CA PHE A 60 3.44 -1.54 -3.63
C PHE A 60 3.67 -2.62 -4.69
N GLN A 61 3.24 -2.38 -5.93
CA GLN A 61 3.45 -3.32 -7.04
C GLN A 61 4.76 -3.01 -7.75
N LEU A 62 5.72 -3.94 -7.70
CA LEU A 62 7.02 -3.78 -8.36
C LEU A 62 6.85 -3.66 -9.88
N ASP A 63 5.89 -4.39 -10.43
CA ASP A 63 5.51 -4.42 -11.86
C ASP A 63 5.15 -3.04 -12.39
N TYR A 64 4.49 -2.25 -11.54
CA TYR A 64 4.08 -0.90 -11.88
C TYR A 64 5.30 0.01 -12.12
N TYR A 65 6.35 -0.12 -11.29
CA TYR A 65 7.57 0.66 -11.45
C TYR A 65 8.51 0.10 -12.52
N THR A 66 8.56 -1.23 -12.66
CA THR A 66 9.41 -1.89 -13.66
C THR A 66 8.80 -1.86 -15.06
N LYS A 67 7.51 -1.50 -15.19
CA LYS A 67 6.72 -1.56 -16.44
C LYS A 67 6.78 -2.95 -17.08
N ARG A 68 6.91 -3.99 -16.27
CA ARG A 68 6.97 -5.40 -16.67
C ARG A 68 5.93 -6.17 -15.88
N SER A 69 5.23 -7.07 -16.55
CA SER A 69 4.37 -8.04 -15.86
C SER A 69 5.28 -9.10 -15.23
N LEU A 70 5.38 -9.10 -13.90
CA LEU A 70 6.10 -10.12 -13.16
C LEU A 70 5.09 -11.15 -12.66
N SER A 71 5.46 -12.43 -12.74
CA SER A 71 4.74 -13.46 -12.01
C SER A 71 5.14 -13.35 -10.55
N TYR A 72 4.19 -13.06 -9.66
CA TYR A 72 4.37 -13.26 -8.23
C TYR A 72 3.97 -14.71 -7.92
N PRO A 73 4.91 -15.64 -7.69
CA PRO A 73 4.55 -16.92 -7.12
C PRO A 73 3.89 -16.63 -5.76
N SER A 74 2.68 -17.17 -5.59
CA SER A 74 1.89 -17.03 -4.37
C SER A 74 2.69 -17.48 -3.16
N LEU A 75 3.05 -16.53 -2.29
CA LEU A 75 3.63 -16.74 -0.96
C LEU A 75 2.55 -17.15 0.03
#